data_AF-A0A7C2NEI1-F1
#
_entry.id   AF-A0A7C2NEI1-F1
#
_cell.length_a   1.000
_cell.length_b   1.000
_cell.length_c   1.000
_cell.angle_alpha   90.00
_cell.angle_beta   90.00
_cell.angle_gamma   90.00
#
_symmetry.space_group_name_H-M   'P 1'
#
loop_
_entity.id
_entity.type
_entity.pdbx_description
1 polymer ?
#
loop_
_entity_poly.entity_id
_entity_poly.type
_entity_poly.pdbx_seq_one_letter_code
_entity_poly.pdbx_strand_id
1 'polypeptide(L)'
;MTHDEHRYDPEAALLRRYLQEIGRFRQLTPEEERELAERIQKGDAEALRQLVEANLRFVVAYAKRFRHSRISLLDLINEGNIGLIQAAKKFDPKKNVKFITYAVWWIR
;
A
#
# COMPACT_ATOMS: atom_id res chain seq x y z
N MET A 1 16.67 18.24 -38.45
CA MET A 1 15.49 17.45 -38.08
C MET A 1 15.90 16.44 -37.02
N THR A 2 15.92 16.86 -35.76
CA THR A 2 16.06 15.93 -34.63
C THR A 2 14.64 15.49 -34.28
N HIS A 3 14.24 14.29 -34.69
CA HIS A 3 13.10 13.61 -34.07
C HIS A 3 13.50 13.37 -32.62
N ASP A 4 13.17 14.31 -31.74
CA ASP A 4 13.13 14.05 -30.31
C ASP A 4 11.90 13.15 -30.08
N GLU A 5 12.08 11.85 -30.30
CA GLU A 5 11.14 10.86 -29.82
C GLU A 5 11.16 10.93 -28.30
N HIS A 6 10.27 11.73 -27.72
CA HIS A 6 9.84 11.57 -26.35
C HIS A 6 9.37 10.13 -26.20
N ARG A 7 10.28 9.24 -25.80
CA ARG A 7 10.01 7.84 -25.54
C ARG A 7 8.90 7.79 -24.49
N TYR A 8 7.70 7.46 -24.93
CA TYR A 8 6.59 7.18 -24.05
C TYR A 8 6.99 6.03 -23.15
N ASP A 9 7.18 6.33 -21.87
CA ASP A 9 7.38 5.34 -20.83
C ASP A 9 6.02 5.01 -20.20
N PRO A 10 5.36 3.91 -20.64
CA PRO A 10 4.07 3.50 -20.10
C PRO A 10 4.14 3.18 -18.60
N GLU A 11 5.28 2.66 -18.14
CA GLU A 11 5.47 2.25 -16.76
C GLU A 11 5.50 3.48 -15.84
N ALA A 12 6.27 4.50 -16.24
CA ALA A 12 6.29 5.76 -15.51
C ALA A 12 4.93 6.48 -15.53
N ALA A 13 4.16 6.37 -16.63
CA ALA A 13 2.81 6.92 -16.69
C ALA A 13 1.85 6.19 -15.74
N LEU A 14 1.91 4.86 -15.70
CA LEU A 14 1.12 4.03 -14.78
C LEU A 14 1.46 4.33 -13.32
N LEU A 15 2.75 4.38 -12.99
CA LEU A 15 3.21 4.73 -11.65
C LEU A 15 2.72 6.12 -11.24
N ARG A 16 2.82 7.14 -12.10
CA ARG A 16 2.32 8.49 -11.81
C ARG A 16 0.82 8.49 -11.48
N ARG A 17 0.01 7.79 -12.29
CA ARG A 17 -1.43 7.67 -12.04
C ARG A 17 -1.72 6.99 -10.70
N TYR A 18 -1.05 5.87 -10.43
CA TYR A 18 -1.18 5.15 -9.17
C TYR A 18 -0.83 6.05 -7.96
N LEU A 19 0.28 6.77 -8.02
CA LEU A 19 0.70 7.69 -6.95
C LEU A 19 -0.31 8.82 -6.72
N GLN A 20 -0.92 9.35 -7.79
CA GLN A 20 -1.98 10.36 -7.68
C GLN A 20 -3.24 9.80 -7.02
N GLU A 21 -3.63 8.58 -7.35
CA GLU A 21 -4.81 7.92 -6.82
C GLU A 21 -4.67 7.64 -5.32
N ILE A 22 -3.59 6.96 -4.91
CA ILE A 22 -3.36 6.62 -3.51
C ILE A 22 -3.10 7.86 -2.63
N GLY A 23 -2.66 8.97 -3.24
CA GLY A 23 -2.45 10.24 -2.57
C GLY A 23 -3.74 10.87 -2.03
N ARG A 24 -4.91 10.45 -2.55
CA ARG A 24 -6.23 10.96 -2.17
C ARG A 24 -6.80 10.29 -0.92
N PHE A 25 -6.32 9.09 -0.57
CA PHE A 25 -6.80 8.38 0.61
C PHE A 25 -6.38 9.11 1.89
N ARG A 26 -7.36 9.34 2.77
CA ARG A 26 -7.16 9.98 4.07
C ARG A 26 -6.42 9.04 5.02
N GLN A 27 -5.62 9.61 5.90
CA GLN A 27 -5.03 8.87 7.02
C GLN A 27 -6.09 8.53 8.06
N LEU A 28 -6.01 7.31 8.60
CA LEU A 28 -6.89 6.86 9.67
C LEU A 28 -6.37 7.33 11.02
N THR A 29 -7.28 7.65 11.95
CA THR A 29 -6.93 7.77 13.36
C THR A 29 -6.73 6.38 13.97
N PRO A 30 -6.06 6.28 15.14
CA PRO A 30 -5.92 5.00 15.84
C PRO A 30 -7.27 4.33 16.17
N GLU A 31 -8.30 5.12 16.45
CA GLU A 31 -9.64 4.63 16.76
C GLU A 31 -10.32 4.05 15.51
N GLU A 32 -10.23 4.75 14.37
CA GLU A 32 -10.75 4.28 13.08
C GLU A 32 -10.04 3.00 12.63
N GLU A 33 -8.71 2.94 12.79
CA GLU A 33 -7.93 1.73 12.51
C GLU A 33 -8.43 0.54 13.35
N ARG A 34 -8.73 0.79 14.63
CA ARG A 34 -9.25 -0.24 15.54
C ARG A 34 -10.64 -0.71 15.11
N GLU A 35 -11.54 0.22 14.79
CA GLU A 35 -12.90 -0.09 14.34
C GLU A 35 -12.88 -0.93 13.06
N LEU A 36 -12.07 -0.52 12.07
CA LEU A 36 -11.93 -1.25 10.81
C LEU A 36 -11.37 -2.65 11.06
N ALA A 37 -10.35 -2.79 11.92
CA ALA A 37 -9.79 -4.09 12.28
C ALA A 37 -10.84 -5.01 12.94
N GLU A 38 -11.65 -4.49 13.86
CA GLU A 38 -12.75 -5.26 14.49
C GLU A 38 -13.81 -5.70 13.47
N ARG A 39 -14.10 -4.87 12.46
CA ARG A 39 -15.03 -5.20 11.38
C ARG A 39 -14.44 -6.23 10.41
N ILE A 40 -13.15 -6.14 10.10
CA ILE A 40 -12.44 -7.12 9.25
C ILE A 40 -12.50 -8.51 9.87
N GLN A 41 -12.36 -8.63 11.20
CA GLN A 41 -12.49 -9.92 11.91
C GLN A 41 -13.89 -10.55 11.74
N LYS A 42 -14.90 -9.74 11.46
CA LYS A 42 -16.28 -10.18 11.17
C LYS A 42 -16.53 -10.44 9.68
N GLY A 43 -15.51 -10.34 8.83
CA GLY A 43 -15.60 -10.57 7.40
C GLY A 43 -16.00 -9.35 6.57
N ASP A 44 -15.92 -8.14 7.12
CA ASP A 44 -16.26 -6.91 6.39
C ASP A 44 -15.20 -6.57 5.33
N ALA A 45 -15.56 -6.84 4.07
CA ALA A 45 -14.69 -6.57 2.91
C ALA A 45 -14.50 -5.07 2.63
N GLU A 46 -15.44 -4.21 3.01
CA GLU A 46 -15.30 -2.77 2.86
C GLU A 46 -14.33 -2.21 3.90
N ALA A 47 -14.41 -2.70 5.13
CA ALA A 47 -13.44 -2.33 6.16
C ALA A 47 -12.00 -2.74 5.78
N LEU A 48 -11.85 -3.93 5.15
CA LEU A 48 -10.57 -4.38 4.61
C LEU A 48 -10.04 -3.42 3.54
N ARG A 49 -10.89 -3.02 2.59
CA ARG A 49 -10.52 -2.05 1.54
C ARG A 49 -10.07 -0.74 2.15
N GLN A 50 -10.86 -0.15 3.04
CA GLN A 50 -10.53 1.14 3.67
C GLN A 50 -9.22 1.10 4.46
N LEU A 51 -8.98 0.04 5.22
CA LEU A 51 -7.73 -0.12 5.96
C LEU A 51 -6.52 -0.25 5.02
N VAL A 52 -6.65 -1.01 3.93
CA VAL A 52 -5.58 -1.17 2.94
C VAL A 52 -5.31 0.14 2.20
N GLU A 53 -6.35 0.79 1.67
CA GLU A 53 -6.25 2.04 0.91
C GLU A 53 -5.57 3.17 1.69
N ALA A 54 -5.94 3.34 2.97
CA ALA A 54 -5.32 4.32 3.85
C ALA A 54 -3.80 4.10 4.04
N ASN A 55 -3.30 2.89 3.80
CA ASN A 55 -1.92 2.49 4.04
C ASN A 55 -1.09 2.26 2.76
N LEU A 56 -1.66 2.40 1.56
CA LEU A 56 -0.92 2.19 0.29
C LEU A 56 0.30 3.11 0.13
N ARG A 57 0.22 4.33 0.65
CA ARG A 57 1.35 5.29 0.65
C ARG A 57 2.56 4.77 1.42
N PHE A 58 2.35 3.97 2.46
CA PHE A 58 3.42 3.34 3.23
C PHE A 58 4.14 2.29 2.39
N VAL A 59 3.41 1.44 1.66
CA VAL A 59 4.00 0.42 0.78
C VAL A 59 4.93 1.06 -0.24
N VAL A 60 4.50 2.16 -0.86
CA VAL A 60 5.34 2.92 -1.79
C VAL A 60 6.60 3.44 -1.11
N ALA A 61 6.48 4.03 0.08
CA ALA A 61 7.63 4.54 0.83
C ALA A 61 8.60 3.41 1.21
N TYR A 62 8.08 2.23 1.55
CA TYR A 62 8.88 1.06 1.85
C TYR A 62 9.60 0.51 0.61
N ALA A 63 8.86 0.30 -0.49
CA ALA A 63 9.38 -0.22 -1.76
C ALA A 63 10.47 0.68 -2.38
N LYS A 64 10.36 2.01 -2.23
CA LYS A 64 11.38 2.96 -2.69
C LYS A 64 12.78 2.72 -2.12
N ARG A 65 12.88 2.07 -0.96
CA ARG A 65 14.17 1.69 -0.35
C ARG A 65 14.93 0.64 -1.17
N PHE A 66 14.22 -0.08 -2.05
CA PHE A 66 14.75 -1.17 -2.88
C PHE A 66 14.80 -0.80 -4.37
N ARG A 67 14.71 0.49 -4.71
CA ARG A 67 14.68 0.99 -6.11
C ARG A 67 15.91 0.64 -6.97
N HIS A 68 17.01 0.23 -6.34
CA HIS A 68 18.25 -0.16 -7.03
C HIS A 68 18.37 -1.69 -7.18
N SER A 69 17.30 -2.44 -6.91
CA SER A 69 17.23 -3.87 -7.16
C SER A 69 17.07 -4.17 -8.66
N ARG A 70 17.16 -5.44 -9.03
CA ARG A 70 16.86 -5.91 -10.40
C ARG A 70 15.36 -5.97 -10.71
N ILE A 71 14.51 -5.76 -9.70
CA ILE A 71 13.05 -5.79 -9.79
C ILE A 71 12.55 -4.37 -9.98
N SER A 72 11.52 -4.19 -10.83
CA SER A 72 10.92 -2.88 -11.07
C SER A 72 10.28 -2.32 -9.78
N LEU A 73 10.17 -0.99 -9.69
CA LEU A 73 9.51 -0.38 -8.55
C LEU A 73 8.03 -0.75 -8.48
N LEU A 74 7.35 -0.91 -9.62
CA LEU A 74 5.95 -1.34 -9.65
C LEU A 74 5.76 -2.76 -9.13
N ASP A 75 6.65 -3.68 -9.49
CA ASP A 75 6.58 -5.06 -8.99
C ASP A 75 6.80 -5.11 -7.47
N LEU A 76 7.77 -4.35 -6.96
CA LEU A 76 7.99 -4.22 -5.51
C LEU A 76 6.76 -3.64 -4.78
N ILE A 77 6.08 -2.67 -5.39
CA ILE A 77 4.83 -2.11 -4.85
C ILE A 77 3.71 -3.15 -4.88
N ASN A 78 3.56 -3.91 -5.96
CA ASN A 78 2.52 -4.93 -6.09
C ASN A 78 2.70 -6.04 -5.04
N GLU A 79 3.91 -6.57 -4.89
CA GLU A 79 4.21 -7.56 -3.84
C GLU A 79 3.95 -6.99 -2.44
N GLY A 80 4.41 -5.76 -2.19
CA GLY A 80 4.14 -5.08 -0.92
C GLY A 80 2.65 -4.85 -0.64
N ASN A 81 1.84 -4.57 -1.67
CA ASN A 81 0.40 -4.42 -1.56
C ASN A 81 -0.27 -5.76 -1.22
N ILE A 82 0.19 -6.86 -1.82
CA ILE A 82 -0.27 -8.21 -1.47
C ILE A 82 0.06 -8.49 0.01
N GLY A 83 1.29 -8.20 0.44
CA GLY A 83 1.70 -8.31 1.84
C GLY A 83 0.82 -7.49 2.79
N LEU A 84 0.52 -6.24 2.44
CA LEU A 84 -0.36 -5.36 3.21
C LEU A 84 -1.78 -5.94 3.35
N ILE A 85 -2.34 -6.50 2.27
CA ILE A 85 -3.67 -7.14 2.30
C ILE A 85 -3.66 -8.37 3.21
N GLN A 86 -2.61 -9.19 3.17
CA GLN A 86 -2.48 -10.35 4.06
C GLN A 86 -2.33 -9.93 5.52
N ALA A 87 -1.57 -8.86 5.78
CA ALA A 87 -1.46 -8.28 7.11
C ALA A 87 -2.84 -7.81 7.62
N ALA A 88 -3.59 -7.07 6.80
CA ALA A 88 -4.89 -6.54 7.20
C ALA A 88 -5.89 -7.64 7.59
N LYS A 89 -5.89 -8.77 6.84
CA LYS A 89 -6.73 -9.93 7.14
C LYS A 89 -6.38 -10.64 8.46
N LYS A 90 -5.15 -10.52 8.94
CA LYS A 90 -4.62 -11.24 10.11
C LYS A 90 -4.35 -10.34 11.31
N PHE A 91 -4.57 -9.03 11.16
CA PHE A 91 -4.31 -8.05 12.19
C PHE A 91 -5.27 -8.23 13.37
N ASP A 92 -4.72 -8.11 14.58
CA ASP A 92 -5.47 -8.20 15.82
C ASP A 92 -5.37 -6.87 16.58
N PRO A 93 -6.46 -6.06 16.62
CA PRO A 93 -6.45 -4.76 17.28
C PRO A 93 -6.28 -4.85 18.80
N LYS A 94 -6.48 -6.04 19.40
CA LYS A 94 -6.32 -6.23 20.85
C LYS A 94 -4.87 -6.21 21.33
N LYS A 95 -3.91 -6.33 20.41
CA LYS A 95 -2.47 -6.34 20.72
C LYS A 95 -1.89 -4.95 21.01
N ASN A 96 -2.70 -3.89 20.97
CA ASN A 96 -2.32 -2.51 21.26
C ASN A 96 -1.07 -2.02 20.50
N VAL A 97 -0.92 -2.49 19.25
CA VAL A 97 0.10 -2.04 18.31
C VAL A 97 -0.58 -1.46 17.08
N LYS A 98 0.02 -0.44 16.48
CA LYS A 98 -0.48 0.12 15.21
C LYS A 98 -0.42 -0.94 14.12
N PHE A 99 -1.42 -0.96 13.23
CA PHE A 99 -1.49 -1.86 12.09
C PHE A 99 -0.21 -1.81 11.25
N ILE A 100 0.31 -0.61 10.99
CA ILE A 100 1.50 -0.47 10.15
C ILE A 100 2.75 -1.11 10.76
N THR A 101 2.86 -1.13 12.09
CA THR A 101 3.94 -1.82 12.80
C THR A 101 3.85 -3.34 12.58
N TYR A 102 2.64 -3.89 12.53
CA TYR A 102 2.40 -5.29 12.22
C TYR A 102 2.62 -5.60 10.73
N ALA A 103 2.18 -4.72 9.84
CA ALA A 103 2.23 -4.93 8.39
C ALA A 103 3.66 -5.05 7.82
N VAL A 104 4.65 -4.41 8.45
CA VAL A 104 6.07 -4.50 8.02
C VAL A 104 6.58 -5.94 7.91
N TRP A 105 6.08 -6.87 8.72
CA TRP A 105 6.50 -8.28 8.67
C TRP A 105 5.98 -9.02 7.43
N TRP A 106 4.94 -8.49 6.80
CA TRP A 106 4.29 -9.07 5.62
C TRP A 106 4.74 -8.42 4.30
N ILE A 107 5.23 -7.18 4.37
CA ILE A 107 5.67 -6.38 3.20
C ILE A 107 7.14 -6.68 2.84
N ARG A 108 7.84 -7.43 3.68
CA ARG A 108 9.29 -7.66 3.57
C ARG A 108 9.67 -8.67 2.49
#